data_AF-A0A6V8CMI2-F1
#
_entry.id   AF-A0A6V8CMI2-F1
#
_cell.length_a   1.000
_cell.length_b   1.000
_cell.length_c   1.000
_cell.angle_alpha   90.00
_cell.angle_beta   90.00
_cell.angle_gamma   90.00
#
_symmetry.space_group_name_H-M   'P 1'
#
loop_
_entity.id
_entity.type
_entity.pdbx_description
1 polymer ?
#
loop_
_entity_poly.entity_id
_entity_poly.type
_entity_poly.pdbx_seq_one_letter_code
_entity_poly.pdbx_strand_id
1 'polypeptide(L)'
;MVHEFGHLLGLVNLVYTSPADHEDSEHPGHSNNEDSVMYWAVETVSISAWFSGDLPTEFDQDDLDDMEGMKSGELATSDQLWRP
;
A
#
# COMPACT_ATOMS: atom_id res chain seq x y z
N MET A 1 -1.57 -10.51 4.99
CA MET A 1 -0.30 -11.00 4.37
C MET A 1 0.22 -10.11 3.25
N VAL A 2 -0.58 -9.79 2.21
CA VAL A 2 -0.12 -8.91 1.11
C VAL A 2 0.10 -7.47 1.62
N HIS A 3 -0.75 -7.02 2.53
CA HIS A 3 -0.63 -5.75 3.27
C HIS A 3 0.75 -5.55 3.92
N GLU A 4 1.19 -6.52 4.73
CA GLU A 4 2.48 -6.44 5.45
C GLU A 4 3.66 -6.54 4.48
N PHE A 5 3.48 -7.23 3.35
CA PHE A 5 4.45 -7.21 2.28
C PHE A 5 4.53 -5.83 1.61
N GLY A 6 3.42 -5.11 1.46
CA GLY A 6 3.39 -3.72 1.01
C GLY A 6 4.20 -2.80 1.93
N HIS A 7 4.02 -2.92 3.25
CA HIS A 7 4.86 -2.19 4.21
C HIS A 7 6.34 -2.53 4.10
N LEU A 8 6.67 -3.80 3.88
CA LEU A 8 8.06 -4.21 3.65
C LEU A 8 8.64 -3.56 2.39
N LEU A 9 7.83 -3.39 1.34
CA LEU A 9 8.22 -2.71 0.10
C LEU A 9 8.29 -1.18 0.25
N GLY A 10 7.77 -0.63 1.34
CA GLY A 10 7.78 0.80 1.66
C GLY A 10 6.48 1.55 1.36
N LEU A 11 5.40 0.84 1.00
CA LEU A 11 4.06 1.39 0.82
C LEU A 11 3.34 1.54 2.18
N VAL A 12 2.47 2.52 2.38
CA VAL A 12 2.24 3.74 1.59
C VAL A 12 3.06 4.87 2.22
N ASN A 13 3.76 5.69 1.43
CA ASN A 13 4.55 6.84 1.92
C ASN A 13 5.58 6.54 3.04
N LEU A 14 5.97 5.29 3.27
CA LEU A 14 6.91 4.96 4.36
C LEU A 14 8.35 5.35 4.03
N VAL A 15 8.72 5.26 2.75
CA VAL A 15 10.10 5.53 2.26
C VAL A 15 10.14 6.51 1.10
N TYR A 16 9.00 7.07 0.70
CA TYR A 16 8.82 7.97 -0.43
C TYR A 16 7.65 8.92 -0.17
N THR A 17 7.39 9.84 -1.10
CA THR A 17 6.16 10.65 -1.10
C THR A 17 5.43 10.42 -2.42
N SER A 18 4.24 9.84 -2.33
CA SER A 18 3.35 9.51 -3.44
C SER A 18 2.87 10.79 -4.12
N PRO A 19 2.75 10.81 -5.46
CA PRO A 19 2.03 11.85 -6.18
C PRO A 19 0.50 11.71 -6.00
N ALA A 20 0.01 10.53 -5.60
CA ALA A 20 -1.39 10.30 -5.29
C ALA A 20 -1.70 10.66 -3.82
N ASP A 21 -2.84 11.30 -3.59
CA ASP A 21 -3.34 11.60 -2.25
C ASP A 21 -4.10 10.39 -1.69
N HIS A 22 -3.40 9.27 -1.58
CA HIS A 22 -3.97 7.98 -1.19
C HIS A 22 -3.54 7.49 0.20
N GLU A 23 -2.72 8.25 0.94
CA GLU A 23 -2.41 7.94 2.33
C GLU A 23 -3.56 8.35 3.26
N ASP A 24 -3.90 7.50 4.21
CA ASP A 24 -4.83 7.84 5.30
C ASP A 24 -4.17 8.76 6.32
N SER A 25 -4.71 9.98 6.44
CA SER A 25 -4.22 11.00 7.38
C SER A 25 -4.33 10.62 8.86
N GLU A 26 -5.23 9.71 9.22
CA GLU A 26 -5.42 9.18 10.58
C GLU A 26 -4.61 7.90 10.82
N HIS A 27 -4.26 7.19 9.75
CA HIS A 27 -3.50 5.94 9.78
C HIS A 27 -2.27 6.01 8.84
N PRO A 28 -1.23 6.79 9.19
CA PRO A 28 -0.03 6.91 8.35
C PRO A 28 0.56 5.54 7.98
N GLY A 29 1.07 5.43 6.75
CA GLY A 29 1.54 4.15 6.20
C GLY A 29 0.47 3.31 5.49
N HIS A 30 -0.80 3.71 5.53
CA HIS A 30 -1.93 2.95 5.00
C HIS A 30 -2.70 3.75 3.95
N SER A 31 -3.45 3.05 3.10
CA SER A 31 -4.31 3.66 2.11
C SER A 31 -5.60 4.22 2.74
N ASN A 32 -6.11 5.33 2.22
CA ASN A 32 -7.42 5.88 2.54
C ASN A 32 -8.57 5.20 1.74
N ASN A 33 -8.24 4.30 0.82
CA ASN A 33 -9.19 3.51 0.03
C ASN A 33 -9.54 2.21 0.76
N GLU A 34 -10.82 2.03 1.15
CA GLU A 34 -11.28 0.85 1.90
C GLU A 34 -11.20 -0.45 1.10
N ASP A 35 -11.16 -0.36 -0.24
CA ASP A 35 -11.01 -1.50 -1.14
C ASP A 35 -9.53 -1.86 -1.41
N SER A 36 -8.59 -1.06 -0.90
CA SER A 36 -7.15 -1.30 -1.07
C SER A 36 -6.66 -2.40 -0.13
N VAL A 37 -5.75 -3.23 -0.61
CA VAL A 37 -5.02 -4.17 0.26
C VAL A 37 -4.17 -3.43 1.30
N MET A 38 -3.84 -2.15 1.07
CA MET A 38 -3.11 -1.29 2.00
C MET A 38 -4.02 -0.54 2.98
N TYR A 39 -5.33 -0.78 2.99
CA TYR A 39 -6.25 -0.19 3.97
C TYR A 39 -5.93 -0.68 5.40
N TRP A 40 -5.91 0.23 6.38
CA TRP A 40 -5.49 -0.07 7.76
C TRP A 40 -6.32 -1.17 8.44
N ALA A 41 -7.61 -1.29 8.09
CA ALA A 41 -8.50 -2.28 8.67
C ALA A 41 -8.62 -3.55 7.82
N VAL A 42 -7.76 -3.76 6.82
CA VAL A 42 -7.90 -4.88 5.86
C VAL A 42 -7.96 -6.23 6.56
N GLU A 43 -7.31 -6.43 7.71
CA GLU A 43 -7.40 -7.70 8.47
C GLU A 43 -8.76 -7.88 9.18
N THR A 44 -9.38 -6.78 9.62
CA THR A 44 -10.76 -6.80 10.18
C THR A 44 -11.79 -7.01 9.07
N VAL A 45 -11.62 -6.32 7.94
CA VAL A 45 -12.38 -6.53 6.72
C VAL A 45 -12.16 -7.96 6.22
N SER A 46 -10.94 -8.51 6.34
CA SER A 46 -10.61 -9.86 5.89
C SER A 46 -11.38 -10.95 6.62
N ILE A 47 -11.54 -10.83 7.93
CA ILE A 47 -12.34 -11.78 8.71
C ILE A 47 -13.82 -11.70 8.29
N SER A 48 -14.35 -10.50 8.10
CA SER A 48 -15.73 -10.30 7.65
C SER A 48 -15.95 -10.81 6.22
N ALA A 49 -15.03 -10.48 5.32
CA ALA A 49 -15.14 -10.78 3.91
C ALA A 49 -14.66 -12.19 3.53
N TRP A 50 -13.98 -12.93 4.42
CA TRP A 50 -13.89 -14.39 4.34
C TRP A 50 -15.26 -15.07 4.42
N PHE A 51 -16.23 -14.47 5.10
CA PHE A 51 -17.61 -14.96 5.08
C PHE A 51 -18.37 -14.56 3.81
N SER A 52 -17.91 -13.55 3.05
CA SER A 52 -18.56 -13.06 1.81
C SER A 52 -17.83 -13.42 0.51
N GLY A 53 -16.55 -13.81 0.56
CA GLY A 53 -15.73 -14.23 -0.58
C GLY A 53 -14.91 -13.15 -1.29
N ASP A 54 -15.00 -11.87 -0.89
CA ASP A 54 -14.41 -10.72 -1.61
C ASP A 54 -13.29 -10.05 -0.80
N LEU A 55 -12.12 -10.69 -0.70
CA LEU A 55 -10.95 -10.01 -0.14
C LEU A 55 -10.16 -9.28 -1.21
N PRO A 56 -9.76 -8.02 -0.98
CA PRO A 56 -8.69 -7.43 -1.76
C PRO A 56 -7.38 -8.16 -1.44
N THR A 57 -6.85 -8.87 -2.44
CA THR A 57 -5.57 -9.59 -2.36
C THR A 57 -4.51 -9.01 -3.28
N GLU A 58 -4.82 -7.90 -3.93
CA GLU A 58 -3.98 -7.25 -4.95
C GLU A 58 -3.76 -5.79 -4.58
N PHE A 59 -2.58 -5.28 -4.94
CA PHE A 59 -2.28 -3.84 -4.86
C PHE A 59 -3.13 -3.09 -5.87
N ASP A 60 -3.64 -1.93 -5.48
CA ASP A 60 -4.41 -1.07 -6.38
C ASP A 60 -3.47 -0.30 -7.33
N GLN A 61 -4.04 0.52 -8.22
CA GLN A 61 -3.25 1.21 -9.23
C GLN A 61 -2.28 2.23 -8.62
N ASP A 62 -2.66 2.90 -7.53
CA ASP A 62 -1.80 3.90 -6.89
C ASP A 62 -0.58 3.22 -6.24
N ASP A 63 -0.81 2.09 -5.56
CA ASP A 63 0.26 1.24 -5.02
C ASP A 63 1.22 0.75 -6.14
N LEU A 64 0.68 0.34 -7.28
CA LEU A 64 1.46 -0.14 -8.43
C LEU A 64 2.28 0.98 -9.08
N ASP A 65 1.68 2.16 -9.25
CA ASP A 65 2.33 3.33 -9.84
C ASP A 65 3.46 3.83 -8.94
N ASP A 66 3.25 3.82 -7.63
CA ASP A 66 4.28 4.16 -6.65
C ASP A 66 5.45 3.17 -6.68
N MET A 67 5.16 1.87 -6.76
CA MET A 67 6.22 0.88 -6.92
C MET A 67 7.01 1.06 -8.21
N GLU A 68 6.36 1.33 -9.35
CA GLU A 68 7.08 1.61 -10.60
C GLU A 68 7.86 2.93 -10.55
N GLY A 69 7.34 3.96 -9.89
CA GLY A 69 8.04 5.22 -9.66
C GLY A 69 9.29 5.05 -8.78
N MET A 70 9.20 4.25 -7.72
CA MET A 70 10.35 3.89 -6.90
C MET A 70 11.36 3.04 -7.68
N LYS A 71 10.88 2.11 -8.50
CA LYS A 71 11.73 1.22 -9.33
C LYS A 71 12.48 1.96 -10.42
N SER A 72 11.83 2.92 -11.08
CA SER A 72 12.42 3.73 -12.14
C SER A 72 13.36 4.82 -11.60
N GLY A 73 13.24 5.16 -10.32
CA GLY A 73 13.94 6.25 -9.67
C GLY A 73 13.29 7.63 -9.89
N GLU A 74 12.08 7.67 -10.45
CA GLU A 74 11.26 8.88 -10.55
C GLU A 74 10.82 9.38 -9.17
N LEU A 75 10.48 8.46 -8.28
CA LEU A 75 10.22 8.76 -6.87
C LEU A 75 11.52 8.66 -6.08
N ALA A 76 11.88 9.75 -5.41
CA ALA A 76 13.02 9.76 -4.49
C ALA A 76 12.69 8.90 -3.26
N THR A 77 13.55 7.91 -2.97
CA THR A 77 13.37 7.00 -1.83
C THR A 77 14.47 7.15 -0.79
N SER A 78 14.13 6.95 0.48
CA SER A 78 15.07 6.98 1.61
C SER A 78 15.64 5.57 1.94
N ASP A 79 14.91 4.82 2.76
CA ASP A 79 15.31 3.55 3.40
C ASP A 79 14.72 2.31 2.71
N GLN A 80 14.59 2.37 1.39
CA GLN A 80 14.02 1.29 0.58
C GLN A 80 14.87 0.02 0.62
N LEU A 81 14.23 -1.13 0.86
CA LEU A 81 14.91 -2.44 0.93
C LEU A 81 15.38 -2.98 -0.41
N TRP A 82 14.90 -2.42 -1.51
CA TRP A 82 15.18 -2.84 -2.86
C TRP A 82 15.51 -1.61 -3.71
N ARG A 83 16.52 -1.74 -4.55
CA ARG A 83 16.90 -0.76 -5.57
C ARG A 83 17.24 -1.53 -6.85
N PRO A 84 17.11 -0.93 -8.04
CA PRO A 84 17.81 -1.45 -9.21
C PRO A 84 19.33 -1.55 -8.97
#